data_AF-A0A4Q0AL08-F1
#
_entry.id   AF-A0A4Q0AL08-F1
#
_cell.length_a   1.000
_cell.length_b   1.000
_cell.length_c   1.000
_cell.angle_alpha   90.00
_cell.angle_beta   90.00
_cell.angle_gamma   90.00
#
_symmetry.space_group_name_H-M   'P 1'
#
loop_
_entity.id
_entity.type
_entity.pdbx_description
1 polymer ?
#
loop_
_entity_poly.entity_id
_entity_poly.type
_entity_poly.pdbx_seq_one_letter_code
_entity_poly.pdbx_strand_id
1 'polypeptide(L)'
;MTAVNDRNRQAGFTLLEVVVIMPIMILTVAVLVAFLITVYGNLLSKNVSLQLAAEAQSALFSMRDDMFYAVRFASTNQSDTTDANAPSGGWNAVTQNALIVYEAAYTAPREIVNRQLVYKKDTPNPCNGTEIGQNQYSTNTLIYFVSGGALYRRVLVPDQTRNCLSTYRLQTCPSAGSGCSQDVAVANDVKQFSQRFYSGYGNNAEITLAQLQTDPKQFIQVSRVDITLTLEKKVNAEPVDATASISIKKIE
;
A
#
# COMPACT_ATOMS: atom_id res chain seq x y z
N MET A 1 17.76 -8.74 86.47
CA MET A 1 17.51 -8.87 85.03
C MET A 1 16.01 -8.99 84.82
N THR A 2 15.34 -7.89 84.51
CA THR A 2 13.92 -7.87 84.13
C THR A 2 13.86 -7.33 82.71
N ALA A 3 13.71 -8.24 81.75
CA ALA A 3 13.60 -7.89 80.34
C ALA A 3 12.19 -7.37 80.04
N VAL A 4 12.18 -6.29 79.26
CA VAL A 4 11.06 -5.48 78.81
C VAL A 4 10.04 -6.36 78.08
N ASN A 5 8.77 -6.25 78.50
CA ASN A 5 7.64 -6.83 77.79
C ASN A 5 7.13 -5.76 76.80
N ASP A 6 7.59 -5.82 75.55
CA ASP A 6 7.07 -4.99 74.47
C ASP A 6 5.61 -5.39 74.19
N ARG A 7 4.70 -4.71 74.89
CA ARG A 7 3.29 -4.71 74.53
C ARG A 7 3.18 -4.04 73.16
N ASN A 8 3.05 -4.85 72.12
CA ASN A 8 2.52 -4.46 70.82
C ASN A 8 1.23 -3.64 71.02
N ARG A 9 1.36 -2.31 71.03
CA ARG A 9 0.25 -1.37 70.97
C ARG A 9 -0.33 -1.44 69.56
N GLN A 10 -1.22 -2.40 69.34
CA GLN A 10 -2.15 -2.32 68.22
C GLN A 10 -3.15 -1.20 68.55
N ALA A 11 -2.92 -0.02 68.01
CA ALA A 11 -3.90 1.06 68.04
C ALA A 11 -5.07 0.64 67.14
N GLY A 12 -6.21 0.30 67.75
CA GLY A 12 -7.45 0.03 67.03
C GLY A 12 -8.04 1.32 66.47
N PHE A 13 -8.65 1.24 65.28
CA PHE A 13 -9.34 2.38 64.66
C PHE A 13 -10.59 2.76 65.44
N THR A 14 -10.84 4.07 65.58
CA THR A 14 -12.09 4.57 66.15
C THR A 14 -13.22 4.50 65.12
N LEU A 15 -14.47 4.31 65.56
CA LEU A 15 -15.63 4.21 64.67
C LEU A 15 -15.79 5.47 63.80
N LEU A 16 -15.40 6.63 64.33
CA LEU A 16 -15.37 7.90 63.60
C LEU A 16 -14.34 7.90 62.46
N GLU A 17 -13.13 7.38 62.67
CA GLU A 17 -12.11 7.26 61.62
C GLU A 17 -12.58 6.36 60.48
N VAL A 18 -13.24 5.22 60.80
CA VAL A 18 -13.73 4.29 59.78
C VAL A 18 -14.81 4.94 58.91
N VAL A 19 -15.73 5.72 59.51
CA VAL A 19 -16.79 6.43 58.79
C VAL A 19 -16.24 7.52 57.86
N VAL A 20 -15.13 8.17 58.24
CA VAL A 20 -14.48 9.21 57.41
C VAL A 20 -13.60 8.60 56.31
N ILE A 21 -12.94 7.48 56.56
CA ILE A 21 -12.02 6.84 55.60
C ILE A 21 -12.77 6.12 54.48
N MET A 22 -13.92 5.48 54.76
CA MET A 22 -14.72 4.78 53.74
C MET A 22 -15.05 5.63 52.49
N PRO A 23 -15.62 6.83 52.60
CA PRO A 23 -15.96 7.64 51.41
C PRO A 23 -14.71 8.10 50.66
N ILE A 24 -13.61 8.40 51.35
CA ILE A 24 -12.33 8.77 50.72
C ILE A 24 -11.78 7.59 49.91
N MET A 25 -11.84 6.37 50.45
CA MET A 25 -11.43 5.16 49.75
C MET A 25 -12.28 4.89 48.51
N ILE A 26 -13.61 5.02 48.60
CA ILE A 26 -14.51 4.83 47.46
C ILE A 26 -14.21 5.84 46.35
N LEU A 27 -14.03 7.11 46.70
CA LEU A 27 -13.66 8.15 45.73
C LEU A 27 -12.29 7.86 45.09
N THR A 28 -11.31 7.43 45.88
CA THR A 28 -9.98 7.10 45.38
C THR A 28 -10.02 5.92 44.40
N VAL A 29 -10.77 4.86 44.74
CA VAL A 29 -10.96 3.70 43.84
C VAL A 29 -11.69 4.12 42.57
N ALA A 30 -12.73 4.95 42.65
CA ALA A 30 -13.46 5.45 41.48
C ALA A 30 -12.54 6.25 40.53
N VAL A 31 -11.69 7.13 41.07
CA VAL A 31 -10.72 7.90 40.29
C VAL A 31 -9.67 6.97 39.65
N LEU A 32 -9.16 5.99 40.40
CA LEU A 32 -8.20 5.02 39.87
C LEU A 32 -8.78 4.18 38.74
N VAL A 33 -10.03 3.71 38.87
CA VAL A 33 -10.71 2.94 37.82
C VAL A 33 -10.92 3.80 36.57
N ALA A 34 -11.39 5.05 36.71
CA ALA A 34 -11.56 5.96 35.59
C ALA A 34 -10.23 6.25 34.87
N PHE A 35 -9.15 6.43 35.64
CA PHE A 35 -7.80 6.60 35.11
C PHE A 35 -7.33 5.37 34.33
N LEU A 36 -7.50 4.16 34.88
CA LEU A 36 -7.11 2.91 34.21
C LEU A 36 -7.87 2.69 32.90
N ILE A 37 -9.18 2.99 32.85
CA ILE A 37 -9.97 2.90 31.61
C ILE A 37 -9.40 3.85 30.55
N THR A 38 -9.05 5.06 30.94
CA THR A 38 -8.48 6.07 30.02
C THR A 38 -7.11 5.62 29.50
N VAL A 39 -6.24 5.12 30.37
CA VAL A 39 -4.92 4.60 29.98
C VAL A 39 -5.07 3.40 29.04
N TYR A 40 -5.97 2.48 29.35
CA TYR A 40 -6.21 1.30 28.53
C TYR A 40 -6.75 1.67 27.13
N GLY A 41 -7.71 2.59 27.06
CA GLY A 41 -8.22 3.11 25.78
C GLY A 41 -7.11 3.73 24.93
N ASN A 42 -6.28 4.58 25.53
CA ASN A 42 -5.14 5.19 24.85
C ASN A 42 -4.10 4.16 24.37
N LEU A 43 -3.82 3.11 25.16
CA LEU A 43 -2.90 2.05 24.77
C LEU A 43 -3.42 1.24 23.59
N LEU A 44 -4.72 0.90 23.59
CA LEU A 44 -5.35 0.21 22.46
C LEU A 44 -5.28 1.04 21.18
N SER A 45 -5.66 2.31 21.22
CA SER A 45 -5.60 3.19 20.05
C SER A 45 -4.17 3.36 19.54
N LYS A 46 -3.18 3.47 20.43
CA LYS A 46 -1.76 3.52 20.04
C LYS A 46 -1.28 2.23 19.39
N ASN A 47 -1.64 1.07 19.94
CA ASN A 47 -1.27 -0.22 19.35
C ASN A 47 -1.86 -0.39 17.94
N VAL A 48 -3.12 -0.01 17.75
CA VAL A 48 -3.77 -0.06 16.43
C VAL A 48 -3.11 0.93 15.46
N SER A 49 -2.81 2.16 15.90
CA SER A 49 -2.10 3.14 15.05
C SER A 49 -0.72 2.62 14.61
N LEU A 50 0.04 1.98 15.50
CA LEU A 50 1.33 1.37 15.17
C LEU A 50 1.18 0.22 14.17
N GLN A 51 0.15 -0.62 14.33
CA GLN A 51 -0.13 -1.70 13.39
C GLN A 51 -0.50 -1.16 12.00
N LEU A 52 -1.38 -0.15 11.93
CA LEU A 52 -1.76 0.51 10.68
C LEU A 52 -0.56 1.18 10.01
N ALA A 53 0.33 1.83 10.79
CA ALA A 53 1.54 2.44 10.27
C ALA A 53 2.48 1.39 9.65
N ALA A 54 2.66 0.24 10.32
CA ALA A 54 3.46 -0.86 9.81
C ALA A 54 2.86 -1.48 8.54
N GLU A 55 1.54 -1.67 8.48
CA GLU A 55 0.83 -2.16 7.30
C GLU A 55 0.96 -1.18 6.12
N ALA A 56 0.74 0.12 6.36
CA ALA A 56 0.90 1.15 5.34
C ALA A 56 2.34 1.20 4.79
N GLN A 57 3.35 1.09 5.66
CA GLN A 57 4.75 1.01 5.22
C GLN A 57 5.05 -0.26 4.42
N SER A 58 4.56 -1.42 4.87
CA SER A 58 4.73 -2.69 4.16
C SER A 58 4.11 -2.65 2.77
N ALA A 59 2.90 -2.10 2.66
CA ALA A 59 2.21 -1.88 1.38
C ALA A 59 3.03 -0.99 0.44
N LEU A 60 3.51 0.16 0.93
CA LEU A 60 4.34 1.08 0.14
C LEU A 60 5.68 0.46 -0.28
N PHE A 61 6.29 -0.41 0.55
CA PHE A 61 7.50 -1.14 0.17
C PHE A 61 7.23 -2.16 -0.93
N SER A 62 6.13 -2.92 -0.84
CA SER A 62 5.74 -3.83 -1.93
C SER A 62 5.50 -3.08 -3.24
N MET A 63 4.88 -1.89 -3.17
CA MET A 63 4.68 -1.04 -4.34
C MET A 63 6.01 -0.57 -4.93
N ARG A 64 6.92 -0.07 -4.08
CA ARG A 64 8.25 0.40 -4.50
C ARG A 64 9.02 -0.68 -5.23
N ASP A 65 8.99 -1.91 -4.75
CA ASP A 65 9.73 -3.01 -5.37
C ASP A 65 9.23 -3.30 -6.80
N ASP A 66 7.92 -3.21 -7.04
CA ASP A 66 7.36 -3.29 -8.40
C ASP A 66 7.72 -2.04 -9.24
N MET A 67 7.73 -0.86 -8.64
CA MET A 67 8.07 0.39 -9.32
C MET A 67 9.54 0.50 -9.73
N PHE A 68 10.44 -0.19 -9.03
CA PHE A 68 11.86 -0.21 -9.36
C PHE A 68 12.12 -0.76 -10.78
N TYR A 69 11.24 -1.64 -11.26
CA TYR A 69 11.28 -2.22 -12.60
C TYR A 69 10.30 -1.56 -13.58
N ALA A 70 9.69 -0.45 -13.17
CA ALA A 70 8.84 0.33 -14.03
C ALA A 70 9.67 0.99 -15.15
N VAL A 71 9.25 0.72 -16.38
CA VAL A 71 9.79 1.39 -17.56
C VAL A 71 9.10 2.73 -17.78
N ARG A 72 7.79 2.82 -17.51
CA ARG A 72 7.06 4.09 -17.57
C ARG A 72 5.81 4.08 -16.71
N PHE A 73 5.41 5.26 -16.26
CA PHE A 73 4.05 5.51 -15.78
C PHE A 73 3.13 5.74 -16.97
N ALA A 74 1.84 5.46 -16.80
CA ALA A 74 0.87 5.57 -17.87
C ALA A 74 -0.47 6.14 -17.39
N SER A 75 -1.21 6.71 -18.33
CA SER A 75 -2.56 7.19 -18.09
C SER A 75 -3.63 6.11 -18.21
N THR A 76 -3.39 5.08 -19.01
CA THR A 76 -4.36 4.04 -19.39
C THR A 76 -3.62 2.72 -19.60
N ASN A 77 -4.32 1.65 -19.98
CA ASN A 77 -3.70 0.37 -20.35
C ASN A 77 -2.98 0.42 -21.70
N GLN A 78 -2.14 -0.57 -21.95
CA GLN A 78 -1.54 -0.75 -23.28
C GLN A 78 -2.55 -1.22 -24.32
N SER A 79 -2.31 -0.87 -25.58
CA SER A 79 -3.20 -1.19 -26.69
C SER A 79 -3.29 -2.69 -27.00
N ASP A 80 -2.31 -3.47 -26.56
CA ASP A 80 -2.22 -4.92 -26.71
C ASP A 80 -2.57 -5.69 -25.42
N THR A 81 -3.08 -4.98 -24.42
CA THR A 81 -3.51 -5.54 -23.15
C THR A 81 -5.01 -5.32 -22.99
N THR A 82 -5.74 -6.37 -22.63
CA THR A 82 -7.19 -6.29 -22.43
C THR A 82 -7.57 -6.70 -21.02
N ASP A 83 -8.55 -5.99 -20.46
CA ASP A 83 -9.13 -6.31 -19.16
C ASP A 83 -10.65 -6.27 -19.26
N ALA A 84 -11.26 -7.47 -19.28
CA ALA A 84 -12.71 -7.63 -19.32
C ALA A 84 -13.40 -7.11 -18.04
N ASN A 85 -12.65 -6.94 -16.95
CA ASN A 85 -13.14 -6.48 -15.65
C ASN A 85 -12.67 -5.06 -15.33
N ALA A 86 -12.32 -4.27 -16.34
CA ALA A 86 -11.98 -2.87 -16.16
C ALA A 86 -13.21 -2.05 -15.72
N PRO A 87 -13.02 -0.90 -15.04
CA PRO A 87 -14.09 0.06 -14.80
C PRO A 87 -14.77 0.49 -16.11
N SER A 88 -16.01 1.00 -16.01
CA SER A 88 -16.69 1.58 -17.17
C SER A 88 -15.85 2.70 -17.80
N GLY A 89 -15.60 2.61 -19.11
CA GLY A 89 -14.68 3.51 -19.82
C GLY A 89 -13.19 3.13 -19.75
N GLY A 90 -12.86 2.01 -19.09
CA GLY A 90 -11.50 1.49 -18.97
C GLY A 90 -10.72 2.10 -17.82
N TRP A 91 -9.48 1.63 -17.67
CA TRP A 91 -8.56 2.16 -16.67
C TRP A 91 -8.06 3.54 -17.05
N ASN A 92 -8.14 4.47 -16.11
CA ASN A 92 -7.58 5.81 -16.25
C ASN A 92 -6.94 6.25 -14.94
N ALA A 93 -5.66 6.61 -14.98
CA ALA A 93 -4.89 6.93 -13.79
C ALA A 93 -5.45 8.13 -13.00
N VAL A 94 -6.03 9.11 -13.70
CA VAL A 94 -6.58 10.32 -13.07
C VAL A 94 -8.02 10.12 -12.63
N THR A 95 -8.92 9.72 -13.54
CA THR A 95 -10.36 9.67 -13.23
C THR A 95 -10.72 8.50 -12.32
N GLN A 96 -9.93 7.42 -12.31
CA GLN A 96 -10.12 6.27 -11.41
C GLN A 96 -9.18 6.32 -10.19
N ASN A 97 -8.40 7.39 -10.01
CA ASN A 97 -7.38 7.51 -8.96
C ASN A 97 -6.51 6.24 -8.86
N ALA A 98 -6.03 5.78 -10.02
CA ALA A 98 -5.28 4.55 -10.15
C ALA A 98 -3.81 4.86 -10.51
N LEU A 99 -2.89 4.11 -9.92
CA LEU A 99 -1.49 4.17 -10.34
C LEU A 99 -1.23 3.09 -11.37
N ILE A 100 -1.04 3.50 -12.62
CA ILE A 100 -0.78 2.60 -13.75
C ILE A 100 0.69 2.69 -14.15
N VAL A 101 1.30 1.52 -14.22
CA VAL A 101 2.74 1.35 -14.38
C VAL A 101 2.99 0.26 -15.40
N TYR A 102 3.94 0.49 -16.30
CA TYR A 102 4.40 -0.55 -17.21
C TYR A 102 5.75 -1.08 -16.78
N GLU A 103 5.81 -2.39 -16.60
CA GLU A 103 7.01 -3.15 -16.27
C GLU A 103 7.47 -3.91 -17.52
N ALA A 104 8.77 -4.03 -17.74
CA ALA A 104 9.31 -4.87 -18.82
C ALA A 104 8.89 -6.34 -18.63
N ALA A 105 8.42 -6.99 -19.69
CA ALA A 105 8.03 -8.39 -19.62
C ALA A 105 9.25 -9.30 -19.75
N TYR A 106 9.41 -10.22 -18.80
CA TYR A 106 10.46 -11.25 -18.82
C TYR A 106 9.87 -12.65 -18.89
N THR A 107 10.68 -13.63 -19.31
CA THR A 107 10.30 -15.06 -19.37
C THR A 107 10.38 -15.80 -18.04
N ALA A 108 11.08 -15.23 -17.05
CA ALA A 108 11.29 -15.82 -15.73
C ALA A 108 11.41 -14.72 -14.66
N PRO A 109 11.13 -15.05 -13.37
CA PRO A 109 11.27 -14.10 -12.28
C PRO A 109 12.74 -13.73 -12.04
N ARG A 110 12.96 -12.72 -11.20
CA ARG A 110 14.27 -12.04 -11.10
C ARG A 110 15.40 -12.89 -10.54
N GLU A 111 15.07 -13.91 -9.76
CA GLU A 111 16.00 -14.82 -9.13
C GLU A 111 16.66 -15.76 -10.16
N ILE A 112 16.13 -15.79 -11.39
CA ILE A 112 16.55 -16.68 -12.46
C ILE A 112 17.49 -15.95 -13.41
N VAL A 113 18.75 -16.41 -13.45
CA VAL A 113 19.84 -15.77 -14.21
C VAL A 113 19.61 -15.78 -15.73
N ASN A 114 18.98 -16.83 -16.26
CA ASN A 114 18.71 -16.97 -17.70
C ASN A 114 17.36 -16.37 -18.14
N ARG A 115 16.79 -15.44 -17.36
CA ARG A 115 15.60 -14.69 -17.78
C ARG A 115 15.90 -13.90 -19.06
N GLN A 116 14.95 -13.90 -19.99
CA GLN A 116 15.05 -13.16 -21.24
C GLN A 116 13.98 -12.09 -21.30
N LEU A 117 14.30 -10.96 -21.92
CA LEU A 117 13.33 -9.93 -22.23
C LEU A 117 12.37 -10.47 -23.30
N VAL A 118 11.08 -10.22 -23.12
CA VAL A 118 10.05 -10.61 -24.08
C VAL A 118 9.91 -9.49 -25.11
N TYR A 119 10.06 -9.82 -26.38
CA TYR A 119 9.94 -8.88 -27.49
C TYR A 119 8.61 -9.01 -28.21
N LYS A 120 8.17 -7.91 -28.84
CA LYS A 120 7.07 -7.91 -29.79
C LYS A 120 7.43 -8.74 -31.01
N LYS A 121 6.41 -9.45 -31.50
CA LYS A 121 6.55 -10.41 -32.60
C LYS A 121 6.88 -9.71 -33.91
N ASP A 122 7.91 -10.22 -34.58
CA ASP A 122 8.26 -9.93 -35.97
C ASP A 122 8.31 -8.43 -36.33
N THR A 123 8.72 -7.56 -35.39
CA THR A 123 8.75 -6.09 -35.59
C THR A 123 9.98 -5.43 -34.91
N PRO A 124 10.99 -4.97 -35.67
CA PRO A 124 11.15 -5.12 -37.13
C PRO A 124 11.69 -6.49 -37.56
N ASN A 125 12.28 -7.27 -36.64
CA ASN A 125 12.98 -8.52 -36.96
C ASN A 125 12.18 -9.75 -36.52
N PRO A 126 12.33 -10.90 -37.21
CA PRO A 126 11.63 -12.13 -36.84
C PRO A 126 12.08 -12.65 -35.48
N CYS A 127 11.19 -13.37 -34.77
CA CYS A 127 11.48 -13.88 -33.42
C CYS A 127 12.64 -14.89 -33.33
N ASN A 128 13.07 -15.47 -34.45
CA ASN A 128 14.23 -16.35 -34.54
C ASN A 128 15.46 -15.66 -35.15
N GLY A 129 15.40 -14.36 -35.40
CA GLY A 129 16.49 -13.57 -35.97
C GLY A 129 17.59 -13.25 -34.95
N THR A 130 18.82 -13.09 -35.44
CA THR A 130 19.97 -12.68 -34.62
C THR A 130 19.85 -11.25 -34.08
N GLU A 131 18.97 -10.44 -34.68
CA GLU A 131 18.75 -9.03 -34.35
C GLU A 131 17.46 -8.78 -33.54
N ILE A 132 16.94 -9.81 -32.86
CA ILE A 132 15.73 -9.70 -32.01
C ILE A 132 15.86 -8.60 -30.95
N GLY A 133 17.07 -8.27 -30.50
CA GLY A 133 17.32 -7.19 -29.55
C GLY A 133 16.93 -5.79 -30.05
N GLN A 134 16.73 -5.61 -31.35
CA GLN A 134 16.22 -4.37 -31.95
C GLN A 134 14.69 -4.28 -31.95
N ASN A 135 13.98 -5.38 -31.66
CA ASN A 135 12.53 -5.37 -31.53
C ASN A 135 12.12 -4.55 -30.31
N GLN A 136 10.94 -3.96 -30.38
CA GLN A 136 10.34 -3.34 -29.21
C GLN A 136 10.07 -4.41 -28.15
N TYR A 137 10.46 -4.16 -26.90
CA TYR A 137 10.12 -5.05 -25.80
C TYR A 137 8.63 -4.95 -25.43
N SER A 138 8.09 -6.07 -25.00
CA SER A 138 6.75 -6.17 -24.43
C SER A 138 6.78 -5.76 -22.97
N THR A 139 5.64 -5.30 -22.46
CA THR A 139 5.52 -4.80 -21.09
C THR A 139 4.23 -5.30 -20.45
N ASN A 140 4.30 -5.62 -19.17
CA ASN A 140 3.14 -5.92 -18.34
C ASN A 140 2.57 -4.62 -17.77
N THR A 141 1.27 -4.57 -17.54
CA THR A 141 0.61 -3.41 -16.91
C THR A 141 0.25 -3.76 -15.47
N LEU A 142 0.82 -3.00 -14.52
CA LEU A 142 0.48 -3.07 -13.11
C LEU A 142 -0.43 -1.90 -12.78
N ILE A 143 -1.52 -2.17 -12.07
CA ILE A 143 -2.54 -1.20 -11.72
C ILE A 143 -2.78 -1.28 -10.23
N TYR A 144 -2.53 -0.19 -9.52
CA TYR A 144 -2.92 -0.05 -8.12
C TYR A 144 -4.15 0.84 -8.00
N PHE A 145 -5.19 0.35 -7.34
CA PHE A 145 -6.47 1.04 -7.22
C PHE A 145 -7.15 0.69 -5.90
N VAL A 146 -7.98 1.60 -5.40
CA VAL A 146 -8.76 1.36 -4.18
C VAL A 146 -10.16 0.90 -4.56
N SER A 147 -10.62 -0.19 -3.94
CA SER A 147 -11.98 -0.69 -4.06
C SER A 147 -12.44 -1.29 -2.74
N GLY A 148 -13.66 -0.96 -2.30
CA GLY A 148 -14.22 -1.49 -1.05
C GLY A 148 -13.37 -1.24 0.20
N GLY A 149 -12.59 -0.15 0.23
CA GLY A 149 -11.68 0.16 1.36
C GLY A 149 -10.39 -0.65 1.37
N ALA A 150 -10.04 -1.36 0.29
CA ALA A 150 -8.75 -2.04 0.16
C ALA A 150 -8.00 -1.53 -1.08
N LEU A 151 -6.68 -1.45 -0.96
CA LEU A 151 -5.78 -1.15 -2.07
C LEU A 151 -5.44 -2.47 -2.77
N TYR A 152 -5.83 -2.62 -4.02
CA TYR A 152 -5.56 -3.79 -4.82
C TYR A 152 -4.44 -3.54 -5.82
N ARG A 153 -3.69 -4.60 -6.13
CA ARG A 153 -2.77 -4.68 -7.27
C ARG A 153 -3.35 -5.64 -8.30
N ARG A 154 -3.62 -5.11 -9.50
CA ARG A 154 -3.95 -5.89 -10.70
C ARG A 154 -2.76 -5.96 -11.65
N VAL A 155 -2.52 -7.14 -12.20
CA VAL A 155 -1.50 -7.37 -13.23
C VAL A 155 -2.22 -7.78 -14.50
N LEU A 156 -1.98 -7.05 -15.58
CA LEU A 156 -2.46 -7.39 -16.90
C LEU A 156 -1.27 -7.75 -17.78
N VAL A 157 -1.36 -8.91 -18.42
CA VAL A 157 -0.34 -9.38 -19.34
C VAL A 157 -0.74 -9.02 -20.77
N PRO A 158 0.23 -8.68 -21.63
CA PRO A 158 -0.04 -8.38 -23.03
C PRO A 158 -0.54 -9.64 -23.76
N ASP A 159 -1.20 -9.47 -24.91
CA ASP A 159 -1.57 -10.58 -25.79
C ASP A 159 -0.32 -11.39 -26.18
N GLN A 160 -0.24 -12.61 -25.63
CA GLN A 160 0.93 -13.47 -25.78
C GLN A 160 1.12 -13.94 -27.23
N THR A 161 0.08 -13.90 -28.07
CA THR A 161 0.18 -14.25 -29.51
C THR A 161 0.95 -13.21 -30.32
N ARG A 162 1.08 -11.99 -29.78
CA ARG A 162 1.81 -10.86 -30.38
C ARG A 162 3.24 -10.72 -29.85
N ASN A 163 3.72 -11.70 -29.09
CA ASN A 163 5.06 -11.70 -28.52
C ASN A 163 5.88 -12.88 -29.04
N CYS A 164 7.21 -12.73 -29.05
CA CYS A 164 8.13 -13.80 -29.43
C CYS A 164 8.25 -14.90 -28.37
N LEU A 165 8.04 -14.54 -27.11
CA LEU A 165 8.09 -15.43 -25.95
C LEU A 165 6.95 -15.07 -25.01
N SER A 166 6.65 -15.95 -24.06
CA SER A 166 5.64 -15.69 -23.05
C SER A 166 6.22 -15.03 -21.80
N THR A 167 5.45 -14.14 -21.16
CA THR A 167 5.85 -13.56 -19.88
C THR A 167 5.61 -14.52 -18.72
N TYR A 168 6.47 -14.46 -17.69
CA TYR A 168 6.27 -15.23 -16.45
C TYR A 168 5.17 -14.65 -15.55
N ARG A 169 4.82 -13.36 -15.72
CA ARG A 169 3.76 -12.73 -14.95
C ARG A 169 2.43 -13.41 -15.28
N LEU A 170 1.58 -13.56 -14.27
CA LEU A 170 0.23 -14.08 -14.43
C LEU A 170 -0.75 -12.91 -14.44
N GLN A 171 -1.75 -12.98 -15.31
CA GLN A 171 -2.87 -12.05 -15.29
C GLN A 171 -3.65 -12.20 -13.99
N THR A 172 -4.08 -11.09 -13.40
CA THR A 172 -5.03 -11.09 -12.27
C THR A 172 -6.36 -10.46 -12.64
N CYS A 173 -7.39 -10.78 -11.86
CA CYS A 173 -8.77 -10.37 -12.05
C CYS A 173 -9.50 -10.30 -10.69
N PRO A 174 -10.69 -9.66 -10.59
CA PRO A 174 -11.37 -9.46 -9.31
C PRO A 174 -11.64 -10.75 -8.53
N SER A 175 -11.93 -11.83 -9.24
CA SER A 175 -12.13 -13.18 -8.69
C SER A 175 -11.33 -14.18 -9.51
N ALA A 176 -10.68 -15.13 -8.85
CA ALA A 176 -9.93 -16.17 -9.56
C ALA A 176 -10.83 -16.93 -10.54
N GLY A 177 -10.31 -17.19 -11.75
CA GLY A 177 -11.08 -17.80 -12.83
C GLY A 177 -10.21 -18.43 -13.91
N SER A 178 -10.81 -18.82 -15.04
CA SER A 178 -10.11 -19.47 -16.15
C SER A 178 -9.08 -18.53 -16.79
N GLY A 179 -7.81 -18.68 -16.41
CA GLY A 179 -6.68 -17.93 -16.98
C GLY A 179 -6.28 -16.68 -16.21
N CYS A 180 -6.85 -16.42 -15.03
CA CYS A 180 -6.41 -15.32 -14.17
C CYS A 180 -6.51 -15.65 -12.67
N SER A 181 -5.50 -15.24 -11.93
CA SER A 181 -5.48 -15.31 -10.46
C SER A 181 -6.26 -14.16 -9.84
N GLN A 182 -6.65 -14.26 -8.57
CA GLN A 182 -7.31 -13.14 -7.91
C GLN A 182 -6.34 -11.95 -7.74
N ASP A 183 -6.87 -10.72 -7.85
CA ASP A 183 -6.17 -9.48 -7.53
C ASP A 183 -5.60 -9.54 -6.10
N VAL A 184 -4.42 -8.96 -5.91
CA VAL A 184 -3.73 -9.00 -4.62
C VAL A 184 -4.15 -7.78 -3.79
N ALA A 185 -4.73 -7.99 -2.62
CA ALA A 185 -4.92 -6.94 -1.63
C ALA A 185 -3.55 -6.57 -1.04
N VAL A 186 -3.13 -5.32 -1.25
CA VAL A 186 -1.85 -4.76 -0.79
C VAL A 186 -1.99 -4.15 0.60
N ALA A 187 -3.14 -3.54 0.88
CA ALA A 187 -3.52 -3.02 2.20
C ALA A 187 -5.04 -3.04 2.35
N ASN A 188 -5.51 -3.22 3.59
CA ASN A 188 -6.91 -3.07 3.95
C ASN A 188 -7.14 -1.74 4.69
N ASP A 189 -8.39 -1.44 5.02
CA ASP A 189 -8.75 -0.28 5.83
C ASP A 189 -8.28 1.06 5.23
N VAL A 190 -8.23 1.14 3.90
CA VAL A 190 -7.74 2.31 3.15
C VAL A 190 -8.75 3.44 3.20
N LYS A 191 -8.38 4.52 3.89
CA LYS A 191 -9.09 5.80 3.90
C LYS A 191 -8.73 6.65 2.69
N GLN A 192 -7.45 6.71 2.35
CA GLN A 192 -6.95 7.55 1.26
C GLN A 192 -5.75 6.93 0.57
N PHE A 193 -5.77 6.96 -0.76
CA PHE A 193 -4.64 6.66 -1.62
C PHE A 193 -4.46 7.84 -2.56
N SER A 194 -3.28 8.45 -2.57
CA SER A 194 -2.99 9.61 -3.42
C SER A 194 -1.61 9.51 -4.04
N GLN A 195 -1.49 9.97 -5.28
CA GLN A 195 -0.24 9.98 -6.02
C GLN A 195 0.03 11.39 -6.55
N ARG A 196 1.29 11.82 -6.47
CA ARG A 196 1.79 13.07 -7.05
C ARG A 196 2.91 12.75 -8.02
N PHE A 197 2.81 13.28 -9.22
CA PHE A 197 3.71 12.97 -10.32
C PHE A 197 4.68 14.12 -10.54
N TYR A 198 5.95 13.81 -10.81
CA TYR A 198 7.00 14.81 -11.01
C TYR A 198 7.81 14.52 -12.27
N SER A 199 8.16 15.57 -13.00
CA SER A 199 8.98 15.49 -14.20
C SER A 199 10.47 15.33 -13.89
N GLY A 200 11.18 14.53 -14.71
CA GLY A 200 12.59 14.21 -14.53
C GLY A 200 13.61 15.08 -15.24
N TYR A 201 13.17 15.97 -16.11
CA TYR A 201 14.08 16.90 -16.78
C TYR A 201 14.07 18.26 -16.07
N GLY A 202 15.18 18.57 -15.38
CA GLY A 202 15.51 19.90 -14.87
C GLY A 202 15.10 20.17 -13.42
N ASN A 203 13.80 20.38 -13.16
CA ASN A 203 13.36 21.10 -11.95
C ASN A 203 12.55 20.28 -10.92
N ASN A 204 12.38 18.96 -11.10
CA ASN A 204 11.48 18.14 -10.27
C ASN A 204 10.09 18.80 -10.11
N ALA A 205 9.57 19.39 -11.20
CA ALA A 205 8.31 20.10 -11.17
C ALA A 205 7.16 19.10 -11.06
N GLU A 206 6.18 19.41 -10.23
CA GLU A 206 4.97 18.60 -10.13
C GLU A 206 4.17 18.72 -11.43
N ILE A 207 3.81 17.58 -12.01
CA ILE A 207 2.81 17.47 -13.05
C ILE A 207 1.48 17.18 -12.35
N THR A 208 0.61 18.18 -12.31
CA THR A 208 -0.66 18.07 -11.59
C THR A 208 -1.60 17.07 -12.27
N LEU A 209 -2.51 16.47 -11.50
CA LEU A 209 -3.54 15.58 -12.05
C LEU A 209 -4.40 16.27 -13.12
N ALA A 210 -4.65 17.58 -12.98
CA ALA A 210 -5.38 18.36 -13.97
C ALA A 210 -4.64 18.46 -15.31
N GLN A 211 -3.31 18.63 -15.28
CA GLN A 211 -2.48 18.60 -16.49
C GLN A 211 -2.44 17.20 -17.12
N LEU A 212 -2.33 16.15 -16.29
CA LEU A 212 -2.35 14.76 -16.78
C LEU A 212 -3.71 14.35 -17.36
N GLN A 213 -4.80 15.00 -16.92
CA GLN A 213 -6.13 14.78 -17.46
C GLN A 213 -6.31 15.42 -18.85
N THR A 214 -5.76 16.62 -19.06
CA THR A 214 -5.86 17.33 -20.35
C THR A 214 -4.83 16.86 -21.37
N ASP A 215 -3.62 16.51 -20.92
CA ASP A 215 -2.54 15.97 -21.75
C ASP A 215 -1.95 14.68 -21.14
N PRO A 216 -2.60 13.53 -21.36
CA PRO A 216 -2.13 12.25 -20.84
C PRO A 216 -0.75 11.81 -21.38
N LYS A 217 -0.19 12.48 -22.40
CA LYS A 217 1.16 12.15 -22.91
C LYS A 217 2.25 12.57 -21.94
N GLN A 218 1.97 13.48 -21.01
CA GLN A 218 2.92 13.95 -20.00
C GLN A 218 3.34 12.83 -19.02
N PHE A 219 2.59 11.73 -18.92
CA PHE A 219 3.03 10.53 -18.18
C PHE A 219 4.39 9.98 -18.65
N ILE A 220 4.77 10.21 -19.91
CA ILE A 220 6.10 9.82 -20.45
C ILE A 220 7.23 10.62 -19.80
N GLN A 221 6.95 11.85 -19.33
CA GLN A 221 7.93 12.74 -18.71
C GLN A 221 8.06 12.51 -17.19
N VAL A 222 7.18 11.70 -16.61
CA VAL A 222 7.21 11.38 -15.18
C VAL A 222 8.44 10.53 -14.87
N SER A 223 9.26 11.03 -13.95
CA SER A 223 10.42 10.30 -13.43
C SER A 223 10.30 9.98 -11.95
N ARG A 224 9.40 10.65 -11.21
CA ARG A 224 9.21 10.42 -9.79
C ARG A 224 7.73 10.47 -9.45
N VAL A 225 7.31 9.56 -8.58
CA VAL A 225 5.97 9.55 -8.01
C VAL A 225 6.07 9.51 -6.50
N ASP A 226 5.36 10.43 -5.86
CA ASP A 226 5.18 10.42 -4.41
C ASP A 226 3.81 9.80 -4.14
N ILE A 227 3.82 8.73 -3.35
CA ILE A 227 2.63 7.96 -2.99
C ILE A 227 2.37 8.17 -1.51
N THR A 228 1.14 8.50 -1.17
CA THR A 228 0.67 8.57 0.22
C THR A 228 -0.51 7.63 0.41
N LEU A 229 -0.42 6.83 1.47
CA LEU A 229 -1.44 5.86 1.87
C LEU A 229 -1.84 6.17 3.31
N THR A 230 -3.13 6.41 3.52
CA THR A 230 -3.74 6.57 4.85
C THR A 230 -4.69 5.42 5.10
N LEU A 231 -4.46 4.71 6.20
CA LEU A 231 -5.33 3.65 6.69
C LEU A 231 -6.11 4.14 7.92
N GLU A 232 -7.36 3.73 8.07
CA GLU A 232 -8.25 4.10 9.19
C GLU A 232 -8.96 2.87 9.75
N LYS A 233 -8.90 2.72 11.07
CA LYS A 233 -9.69 1.73 11.79
C LYS A 233 -10.38 2.36 12.99
N LYS A 234 -11.60 1.90 13.29
CA LYS A 234 -12.34 2.36 14.46
C LYS A 234 -11.96 1.55 15.71
N VAL A 235 -11.55 2.24 16.77
CA VAL A 235 -11.30 1.68 18.11
C VAL A 235 -12.23 2.40 19.08
N ASN A 236 -13.11 1.67 19.76
CA ASN A 236 -14.12 2.25 20.66
C ASN A 236 -14.96 3.38 20.01
N ALA A 237 -15.32 3.20 18.74
CA ALA A 237 -16.03 4.18 17.90
C ALA A 237 -15.25 5.47 17.54
N GLU A 238 -13.99 5.61 17.98
CA GLU A 238 -13.09 6.67 17.54
C GLU A 238 -12.24 6.20 16.35
N PRO A 239 -12.07 7.03 15.31
CA PRO A 239 -11.18 6.71 14.20
C PRO A 239 -9.72 6.82 14.64
N VAL A 240 -8.95 5.78 14.33
CA VAL A 240 -7.50 5.74 14.48
C VAL A 240 -6.90 5.62 13.09
N ASP A 241 -6.12 6.61 12.73
CA ASP A 241 -5.50 6.69 11.40
C ASP A 241 -3.99 6.48 11.49
N ALA A 242 -3.42 5.98 10.41
CA ALA A 242 -1.99 6.04 10.17
C ALA A 242 -1.73 6.39 8.70
N THR A 243 -0.78 7.29 8.48
CA THR A 243 -0.36 7.72 7.13
C THR A 243 1.10 7.34 6.93
N ALA A 244 1.38 6.74 5.78
CA ALA A 244 2.73 6.53 5.29
C ALA A 244 2.87 7.17 3.90
N SER A 245 4.08 7.65 3.59
CA SER A 245 4.40 8.20 2.29
C SER A 245 5.74 7.69 1.80
N ILE A 246 5.87 7.48 0.50
CA ILE A 246 7.11 7.11 -0.15
C ILE A 246 7.29 7.87 -1.46
N SER A 247 8.52 8.29 -1.72
CA SER A 247 8.89 8.86 -3.01
C SER A 247 9.66 7.82 -3.81
N ILE A 248 9.22 7.57 -5.03
CA ILE A 248 9.82 6.56 -5.89
C ILE A 248 10.27 7.24 -7.17
N LYS A 249 11.59 7.20 -7.40
CA LYS A 249 12.21 7.68 -8.63
C LYS A 249 12.43 6.50 -9.56
N LYS A 250 12.07 6.67 -10.84
CA LYS A 250 12.44 5.77 -11.92
C LYS A 250 13.96 5.73 -12.05
N ILE A 251 14.50 4.52 -12.20
CA ILE A 251 15.91 4.34 -12.53
C ILE A 251 16.03 4.45 -14.04
N GLU A 252 16.88 5.39 -14.46
CA GLU A 252 17.19 5.67 -15.87
C GLU A 252 18.21 4.67 -16.42
#